data_AF-A0AAP9REJ0-F1
#
_entry.id   AF-A0AAP9REJ0-F1
#
_cell.length_a   1.000
_cell.length_b   1.000
_cell.length_c   1.000
_cell.angle_alpha   90.00
_cell.angle_beta   90.00
_cell.angle_gamma   90.00
#
_symmetry.space_group_name_H-M   'P 1'
#
loop_
_entity.id
_entity.type
_entity.pdbx_description
1 polymer ?
#
loop_
_entity_poly.entity_id
_entity_poly.type
_entity_poly.pdbx_seq_one_letter_code
_entity_poly.pdbx_strand_id
1 'polypeptide(L)'
;MKSKIIYGIDKIVDIKDSVNKKTENLKEEIRKTSIYNNKLGQFFRKLYNFIYEHLLKHKYMIIPIVILLVLPPGLSILLGLEFCKNPVDNVPTIIVNHDNSSTIQSLIQMIEDNDVFDVVIHSNDDDDIEKYIDNGTAMAGLIIPEDFSDNLLNGKEATILSFVDGSVTSPSSAAKGAISETLGTLKSGYLMKLAEGKFGMTPQNAQNLISPMGYNYRFLGNPTKNMSIFMMEGIVLNCMQIAVAIASSFISEKKNYIKLIGKGTIIGLLGALSSLICMYTQIKYFNIPYRGTVLGGVLLTLLCNLGWAFFGIIINYSKKGNKVEAASSCGIVSMTMLFSGYTFPVLAMPQFFSKIANFMPNTHFITPLRDISLLGFTYSDVLPHVSWLLKFVLLMFVLVTLQFILSKMPKREKKLKDKDKKKIIEDIHEIDSNNGQLIKVNNKGGVQ
;
A
#
# COMPACT_ATOMS: atom_id res chain seq x y z
N MET A 1 35.41 -67.03 -10.97
CA MET A 1 34.50 -65.87 -10.81
C MET A 1 34.52 -65.23 -9.42
N LYS A 2 34.61 -65.99 -8.31
CA LYS A 2 34.64 -65.41 -6.94
C LYS A 2 35.85 -64.51 -6.63
N SER A 3 37.05 -64.75 -7.17
CA SER A 3 38.24 -63.93 -6.84
C SER A 3 38.26 -62.54 -7.48
N LYS A 4 37.67 -62.36 -8.67
CA LYS A 4 37.59 -61.04 -9.34
C LYS A 4 36.57 -60.09 -8.67
N ILE A 5 35.55 -60.64 -8.01
CA ILE A 5 34.54 -59.86 -7.28
C ILE A 5 35.10 -59.34 -5.96
N ILE A 6 35.89 -60.14 -5.24
CA ILE A 6 36.53 -59.73 -3.97
C ILE A 6 37.54 -58.59 -4.23
N TYR A 7 38.37 -58.70 -5.27
CA TYR A 7 39.35 -57.65 -5.63
C TYR A 7 38.69 -56.32 -6.06
N GLY A 8 37.48 -56.38 -6.64
CA GLY A 8 36.71 -55.19 -7.00
C GLY A 8 36.09 -54.47 -5.80
N ILE A 9 35.72 -55.21 -4.75
CA ILE A 9 35.13 -54.65 -3.52
C ILE A 9 36.23 -53.95 -2.69
N ASP A 10 37.41 -54.55 -2.56
CA ASP A 10 38.53 -53.95 -1.80
C ASP A 10 38.98 -52.61 -2.41
N LYS A 11 39.06 -52.51 -3.75
CA LYS A 11 39.37 -51.24 -4.44
C LYS A 11 38.31 -50.15 -4.21
N ILE A 12 37.03 -50.52 -4.08
CA ILE A 12 35.95 -49.56 -3.83
C ILE A 12 36.00 -49.06 -2.37
N VAL A 13 36.40 -49.91 -1.43
CA VAL A 13 36.60 -49.53 -0.03
C VAL A 13 37.79 -48.57 0.11
N ASP A 14 38.93 -48.86 -0.52
CA ASP A 14 40.10 -47.98 -0.49
C ASP A 14 39.83 -46.58 -1.09
N ILE A 15 39.06 -46.51 -2.18
CA ILE A 15 38.66 -45.23 -2.80
C ILE A 15 37.72 -44.46 -1.86
N LYS A 16 36.80 -45.14 -1.18
CA LYS A 16 35.87 -44.51 -0.23
C LYS A 16 36.59 -43.93 0.99
N ASP A 17 37.58 -44.66 1.51
CA ASP A 17 38.38 -44.21 2.65
C ASP A 17 39.33 -43.06 2.27
N SER A 18 39.91 -43.10 1.07
CA SER A 18 40.67 -41.99 0.48
C SER A 18 39.85 -40.71 0.35
N VAL A 19 38.63 -40.81 -0.19
CA VAL A 19 37.71 -39.67 -0.33
C VAL A 19 37.29 -39.13 1.03
N ASN A 20 36.93 -39.99 1.98
CA ASN A 20 36.55 -39.58 3.33
C ASN A 20 37.70 -38.82 4.03
N LYS A 21 38.93 -39.31 3.92
CA LYS A 21 40.11 -38.67 4.53
C LYS A 21 40.42 -37.31 3.92
N LYS A 22 40.26 -37.17 2.60
CA LYS A 22 40.40 -35.89 1.89
C LYS A 22 39.30 -34.89 2.26
N THR A 23 38.09 -35.39 2.52
CA THR A 23 36.93 -34.58 2.94
C THR A 23 37.05 -34.10 4.39
N GLU A 24 37.62 -34.93 5.28
CA GLU A 24 37.97 -34.55 6.65
C GLU A 24 39.05 -33.46 6.68
N ASN A 25 40.13 -33.63 5.91
CA ASN A 25 41.20 -32.63 5.83
C ASN A 25 40.69 -31.29 5.26
N LEU A 26 39.81 -31.31 4.25
CA LEU A 26 39.20 -30.10 3.70
C LEU A 26 38.27 -29.42 4.73
N LYS A 27 37.54 -30.19 5.54
CA LYS A 27 36.72 -29.66 6.64
C LYS A 27 37.58 -29.04 7.75
N GLU A 28 38.75 -29.60 8.06
CA GLU A 28 39.70 -29.01 9.00
C GLU A 28 40.35 -27.74 8.46
N GLU A 29 40.69 -27.69 7.17
CA GLU A 29 41.24 -26.50 6.51
C GLU A 29 40.21 -25.35 6.48
N ILE A 30 38.96 -25.64 6.14
CA ILE A 30 37.84 -24.69 6.18
C ILE A 30 37.56 -24.22 7.62
N ARG A 31 37.80 -25.06 8.63
CA ARG A 31 37.73 -24.68 10.04
C ARG A 31 38.84 -23.70 10.45
N LYS A 32 40.01 -23.76 9.77
CA LYS A 32 41.17 -22.90 10.03
C LYS A 32 41.15 -21.58 9.24
N THR A 33 40.52 -21.50 8.07
CA THR A 33 40.39 -20.25 7.25
C THR A 33 39.25 -19.34 7.71
N SER A 34 39.19 -19.11 9.02
CA SER A 34 38.03 -18.53 9.68
C SER A 34 37.83 -17.03 9.38
N ILE A 35 36.72 -16.72 8.70
CA ILE A 35 35.90 -15.53 8.98
C ILE A 35 35.09 -15.74 10.30
N TYR A 36 35.20 -16.93 10.91
CA TYR A 36 34.35 -17.43 12.00
C TYR A 36 34.89 -17.23 13.44
N ASN A 37 36.16 -16.85 13.65
CA ASN A 37 36.76 -16.61 14.97
C ASN A 37 36.98 -15.13 15.32
N ASN A 38 36.58 -14.18 14.47
CA ASN A 38 36.62 -12.78 14.86
C ASN A 38 35.61 -12.50 15.98
N LYS A 39 36.00 -11.67 16.97
CA LYS A 39 35.13 -11.19 18.07
C LYS A 39 33.77 -10.69 17.56
N LEU A 40 33.75 -10.13 16.34
CA LEU A 40 32.56 -9.68 15.63
C LEU A 40 31.61 -10.82 15.25
N GLY A 41 32.12 -11.95 14.73
CA GLY A 41 31.31 -13.13 14.41
C GLY A 41 30.75 -13.82 15.66
N GLN A 42 31.51 -13.84 16.75
CA GLN A 42 31.01 -14.30 18.06
C GLN A 42 29.93 -13.38 18.63
N PHE A 43 30.07 -12.06 18.45
CA PHE A 43 29.05 -11.08 18.79
C PHE A 43 27.77 -11.30 17.99
N PHE A 44 27.85 -11.41 16.66
CA PHE A 44 26.69 -11.70 15.81
C PHE A 44 26.05 -13.05 16.13
N ARG A 45 26.83 -14.07 16.52
CA ARG A 45 26.29 -15.36 16.96
C ARG A 45 25.59 -15.27 18.32
N LYS A 46 26.16 -14.52 19.28
CA LYS A 46 25.49 -14.26 20.57
C LYS A 46 24.24 -13.41 20.39
N LEU A 47 24.29 -12.42 19.51
CA LEU A 47 23.15 -11.57 19.16
C LEU A 47 22.08 -12.40 18.44
N TYR A 48 22.45 -13.23 17.47
CA TYR A 48 21.54 -14.14 16.79
C TYR A 48 20.93 -15.14 17.77
N ASN A 49 21.71 -15.78 18.64
CA ASN A 49 21.19 -16.72 19.63
C ASN A 49 20.31 -16.03 20.68
N PHE A 50 20.66 -14.83 21.12
CA PHE A 50 19.85 -14.02 22.04
C PHE A 50 18.53 -13.63 21.39
N ILE A 51 18.58 -13.09 20.18
CA ILE A 51 17.41 -12.77 19.35
C ILE A 51 16.57 -14.03 19.15
N TYR A 52 17.16 -15.13 18.69
CA TYR A 52 16.48 -16.40 18.41
C TYR A 52 15.81 -16.99 19.65
N GLU A 53 16.52 -17.08 20.78
CA GLU A 53 15.96 -17.64 22.02
C GLU A 53 14.89 -16.73 22.63
N HIS A 54 15.09 -15.41 22.67
CA HIS A 54 14.13 -14.49 23.28
C HIS A 54 12.90 -14.26 22.37
N LEU A 55 13.10 -14.14 21.05
CA LEU A 55 11.99 -14.04 20.09
C LEU A 55 11.18 -15.32 20.03
N LEU A 56 11.79 -16.51 20.00
CA LEU A 56 11.00 -17.75 19.91
C LEU A 56 10.24 -18.05 21.20
N LYS A 57 10.84 -17.75 22.36
CA LYS A 57 10.22 -17.98 23.67
C LYS A 57 9.05 -17.03 23.94
N HIS A 58 9.11 -15.79 23.45
CA HIS A 58 8.05 -14.77 23.59
C HIS A 58 7.39 -14.37 22.27
N LYS A 59 7.44 -15.24 21.24
CA LYS A 59 7.01 -14.91 19.87
C LYS A 59 5.61 -14.33 19.79
N TYR A 60 4.70 -14.81 20.62
CA TYR A 60 3.31 -14.36 20.62
C TYR A 60 3.07 -12.96 21.21
N MET A 61 4.06 -12.39 21.90
CA MET A 61 4.04 -10.98 22.35
C MET A 61 4.88 -10.09 21.44
N ILE A 62 6.06 -10.57 21.02
CA ILE A 62 7.00 -9.75 20.24
C ILE A 62 6.49 -9.54 18.79
N ILE A 63 5.90 -10.57 18.16
CA ILE A 63 5.40 -10.45 16.77
C ILE A 63 4.37 -9.31 16.63
N PRO A 64 3.31 -9.23 17.45
CA PRO A 64 2.36 -8.11 17.43
C PRO A 64 3.02 -6.74 17.64
N ILE A 65 4.00 -6.63 18.55
CA ILE A 65 4.70 -5.38 18.81
C ILE A 65 5.50 -4.95 17.58
N VAL A 66 6.22 -5.86 16.93
CA VAL A 66 6.96 -5.56 15.70
C VAL A 66 6.01 -5.18 14.55
N ILE A 67 4.91 -5.92 14.40
CA ILE A 67 3.90 -5.66 13.37
C ILE A 67 3.25 -4.28 13.54
N LEU A 68 3.13 -3.77 14.77
CA LEU A 68 2.49 -2.49 15.04
C LEU A 68 3.46 -1.33 15.12
N LEU A 69 4.60 -1.49 15.79
CA LEU A 69 5.52 -0.38 16.11
C LEU A 69 6.70 -0.26 15.15
N VAL A 70 7.00 -1.29 14.35
CA VAL A 70 8.16 -1.29 13.45
C VAL A 70 7.72 -1.24 11.99
N LEU A 71 6.88 -2.18 11.55
CA LEU A 71 6.50 -2.27 10.13
C LEU A 71 5.77 -1.01 9.62
N PRO A 72 4.72 -0.50 10.28
CA PRO A 72 3.94 0.61 9.74
C PRO A 72 4.68 1.94 9.81
N PRO A 73 5.37 2.32 10.91
CA PRO A 73 6.25 3.49 10.90
C PRO A 73 7.42 3.37 9.91
N GLY A 74 8.00 2.17 9.75
CA GLY A 74 9.02 1.93 8.74
C GLY A 74 8.50 2.15 7.32
N LEU A 75 7.31 1.62 7.01
CA LEU A 75 6.64 1.84 5.73
C LEU A 75 6.26 3.31 5.53
N SER A 76 5.82 3.99 6.60
CA SER A 76 5.52 5.42 6.61
C SER A 76 6.75 6.25 6.18
N ILE A 77 7.93 5.94 6.73
CA ILE A 77 9.18 6.58 6.33
C ILE A 77 9.57 6.22 4.89
N LEU A 78 9.50 4.94 4.51
CA LEU A 78 9.83 4.49 3.16
C LEU A 78 8.98 5.16 2.10
N LEU A 79 7.66 5.16 2.28
CA LEU A 79 6.74 5.87 1.40
C LEU A 79 7.07 7.36 1.39
N GLY A 80 7.43 7.95 2.53
CA GLY A 80 7.73 9.38 2.57
C GLY A 80 8.97 9.72 1.78
N LEU A 81 10.00 8.87 1.84
CA LEU A 81 11.21 9.02 1.04
C LEU A 81 10.95 8.82 -0.45
N GLU A 82 10.08 7.89 -0.82
CA GLU A 82 9.66 7.70 -2.22
C GLU A 82 8.95 8.95 -2.77
N PHE A 83 8.12 9.55 -1.92
CA PHE A 83 7.23 10.63 -2.30
C PHE A 83 7.77 12.03 -1.98
N CYS A 84 9.00 12.16 -1.47
CA CYS A 84 9.53 13.42 -0.93
C CYS A 84 9.88 14.45 -2.00
N LYS A 85 10.12 14.04 -3.25
CA LYS A 85 10.69 14.94 -4.26
C LYS A 85 9.67 15.86 -4.96
N ASN A 86 8.39 15.53 -5.06
CA ASN A 86 7.61 16.01 -6.21
C ASN A 86 6.20 16.58 -5.90
N PRO A 87 5.77 17.70 -6.52
CA PRO A 87 4.91 17.63 -7.71
C PRO A 87 5.68 17.09 -8.93
N VAL A 88 4.99 16.47 -9.90
CA VAL A 88 5.66 15.83 -11.04
C VAL A 88 6.55 16.82 -11.80
N ASP A 89 7.82 16.47 -11.93
CA ASP A 89 8.89 17.19 -12.64
C ASP A 89 9.56 16.28 -13.69
N ASN A 90 10.35 16.88 -14.58
CA ASN A 90 11.22 16.19 -15.53
C ASN A 90 10.50 15.13 -16.40
N VAL A 91 9.34 15.47 -16.96
CA VAL A 91 8.62 14.61 -17.90
C VAL A 91 9.41 14.53 -19.21
N PRO A 92 9.91 13.34 -19.61
CA PRO A 92 10.68 13.20 -20.85
C PRO A 92 9.85 13.65 -22.06
N THR A 93 10.36 14.62 -22.79
CA THR A 93 9.60 15.33 -23.82
C THR A 93 10.37 15.36 -25.14
N ILE A 94 9.66 15.11 -26.23
CA ILE A 94 10.15 15.29 -27.60
C ILE A 94 9.52 16.53 -28.24
N ILE A 95 10.32 17.34 -28.92
CA ILE A 95 9.84 18.48 -29.70
C ILE A 95 10.15 18.22 -31.17
N VAL A 96 9.10 18.14 -31.99
CA VAL A 96 9.20 18.15 -33.45
C VAL A 96 8.95 19.57 -33.93
N ASN A 97 9.98 20.19 -34.52
CA ASN A 97 9.92 21.59 -34.91
C ASN A 97 10.12 21.78 -36.42
N HIS A 98 9.07 22.24 -37.10
CA HIS A 98 9.13 22.62 -38.51
C HIS A 98 9.28 24.13 -38.73
N ASP A 99 9.23 24.95 -37.67
CA ASP A 99 9.27 26.41 -37.75
C ASP A 99 10.53 26.97 -37.07
N ASN A 100 11.39 27.60 -37.87
CA ASN A 100 12.67 28.14 -37.42
C ASN A 100 12.61 29.62 -36.98
N SER A 101 11.41 30.18 -36.73
CA SER A 101 11.29 31.57 -36.29
C SER A 101 11.79 31.81 -34.86
N SER A 102 12.15 33.06 -34.58
CA SER A 102 12.51 33.51 -33.22
C SER A 102 11.36 33.39 -32.20
N THR A 103 10.11 33.36 -32.67
CA THR A 103 8.93 33.20 -31.80
C THR A 103 8.86 31.78 -31.26
N ILE A 104 9.14 30.78 -32.11
CA ILE A 104 9.19 29.39 -31.71
C ILE A 104 10.41 29.09 -30.86
N GLN A 105 11.58 29.67 -31.17
CA GLN A 105 12.75 29.53 -30.31
C GLN A 105 12.47 30.01 -28.87
N SER A 106 11.70 31.11 -28.73
CA SER A 106 11.28 31.59 -27.41
C SER A 106 10.31 30.62 -26.72
N LEU A 107 9.39 29.99 -27.47
CA LEU A 107 8.48 28.96 -26.94
C LEU A 107 9.24 27.72 -26.46
N ILE A 108 10.15 27.20 -27.29
CA ILE A 108 10.97 26.04 -26.97
C ILE A 108 11.78 26.33 -25.70
N GLN A 109 12.41 27.50 -25.61
CA GLN A 109 13.13 27.91 -24.41
C GLN A 109 12.20 27.98 -23.18
N MET A 110 10.99 28.52 -23.29
CA MET A 110 10.02 28.53 -22.17
C MET A 110 9.58 27.12 -21.74
N ILE A 111 9.62 26.13 -22.63
CA ILE A 111 9.35 24.73 -22.32
C ILE A 111 10.56 24.09 -21.65
N GLU A 112 11.76 24.31 -22.19
CA GLU A 112 13.02 23.81 -21.63
C GLU A 112 13.31 24.39 -20.23
N ASP A 113 12.94 25.66 -19.99
CA ASP A 113 13.09 26.34 -18.69
C ASP A 113 12.01 25.91 -17.67
N ASN A 114 11.00 25.14 -18.07
CA ASN A 114 9.92 24.72 -17.19
C ASN A 114 10.23 23.35 -16.55
N ASP A 115 10.33 23.33 -15.22
CA ASP A 115 10.65 22.14 -14.40
C ASP A 115 9.78 20.90 -14.68
N VAL A 116 8.59 21.07 -15.27
CA VAL A 116 7.73 19.95 -15.68
C VAL A 116 8.33 19.14 -16.83
N PHE A 117 9.09 19.74 -17.73
CA PHE A 117 9.61 19.06 -18.92
C PHE A 117 11.09 18.74 -18.79
N ASP A 118 11.47 17.59 -19.32
CA ASP A 118 12.86 17.25 -19.64
C ASP A 118 12.92 17.03 -21.15
N VAL A 119 13.34 18.04 -21.91
CA VAL A 119 13.39 17.95 -23.37
C VAL A 119 14.58 17.10 -23.77
N VAL A 120 14.32 15.83 -24.08
CA VAL A 120 15.35 14.83 -24.35
C VAL A 120 15.68 14.71 -25.84
N ILE A 121 14.75 15.11 -26.72
CA ILE A 121 14.85 14.92 -28.17
C ILE A 121 14.28 16.13 -28.90
N HIS A 122 15.05 16.64 -29.87
CA HIS A 122 14.53 17.49 -30.95
C HIS A 122 14.54 16.68 -32.24
N SER A 123 13.42 16.65 -32.94
CA SER A 123 13.31 16.01 -34.25
C SER A 123 12.67 16.96 -35.27
N ASN A 124 12.82 16.61 -36.54
CA ASN A 124 12.17 17.25 -37.69
C ASN A 124 11.22 16.27 -38.40
N ASP A 125 11.00 15.08 -37.84
CA ASP A 125 10.11 14.06 -38.38
C ASP A 125 8.92 13.84 -37.44
N ASP A 126 7.70 13.93 -37.96
CA ASP A 126 6.48 13.76 -37.17
C ASP A 126 6.34 12.32 -36.65
N ASP A 127 6.81 11.33 -37.43
CA ASP A 127 6.71 9.91 -37.10
C ASP A 127 7.58 9.53 -35.90
N ASP A 128 8.58 10.35 -35.56
CA ASP A 128 9.43 10.13 -34.40
C ASP A 128 8.65 10.24 -33.09
N ILE A 129 7.62 11.08 -32.99
CA ILE A 129 6.85 11.22 -31.75
C ILE A 129 6.21 9.91 -31.32
N GLU A 130 5.50 9.25 -32.24
CA GLU A 130 4.84 7.98 -31.94
C GLU A 130 5.88 6.92 -31.55
N LYS A 131 6.97 6.83 -32.31
CA LYS A 131 8.08 5.89 -32.05
C LYS A 131 8.74 6.11 -30.69
N TYR A 132 9.00 7.35 -30.27
CA TYR A 132 9.66 7.63 -29.00
C TYR A 132 8.73 7.50 -27.79
N ILE A 133 7.43 7.78 -27.97
CA ILE A 133 6.42 7.52 -26.94
C ILE A 133 6.20 6.01 -26.78
N ASP A 134 6.03 5.26 -27.86
CA ASP A 134 5.78 3.81 -27.83
C ASP A 134 6.93 3.03 -27.20
N ASN A 135 8.17 3.47 -27.44
CA ASN A 135 9.36 2.85 -26.83
C ASN A 135 9.66 3.37 -25.41
N GLY A 136 8.80 4.25 -24.86
CA GLY A 136 8.91 4.79 -23.51
C GLY A 136 10.09 5.75 -23.29
N THR A 137 10.67 6.30 -24.36
CA THR A 137 11.77 7.28 -24.28
C THR A 137 11.25 8.69 -24.05
N ALA A 138 10.06 9.00 -24.55
CA ALA A 138 9.31 10.22 -24.28
C ALA A 138 7.95 9.89 -23.66
N MET A 139 7.43 10.76 -22.80
CA MET A 139 6.08 10.69 -22.23
C MET A 139 5.19 11.85 -22.70
N ALA A 140 5.79 12.91 -23.26
CA ALA A 140 5.09 14.01 -23.89
C ALA A 140 5.76 14.37 -25.23
N GLY A 141 4.98 14.92 -26.16
CA GLY A 141 5.46 15.31 -27.47
C GLY A 141 4.76 16.58 -27.96
N LEU A 142 5.46 17.38 -28.76
CA LEU A 142 4.92 18.59 -29.37
C LEU A 142 5.30 18.62 -30.85
N ILE A 143 4.32 18.84 -31.73
CA ILE A 143 4.55 19.16 -33.15
C ILE A 143 4.23 20.62 -33.38
N ILE A 144 5.24 21.36 -33.81
CA ILE A 144 5.15 22.76 -34.20
C ILE A 144 5.17 22.81 -35.74
N PRO A 145 4.07 23.19 -36.40
CA PRO A 145 4.01 23.25 -37.87
C PRO A 145 4.78 24.45 -38.42
N GLU A 146 5.26 24.35 -39.66
CA GLU A 146 6.08 25.37 -40.34
C GLU A 146 5.39 26.73 -40.44
N ASP A 147 4.05 26.75 -40.56
CA ASP A 147 3.24 27.95 -40.71
C ASP A 147 2.81 28.58 -39.38
N PHE A 148 3.24 28.04 -38.22
CA PHE A 148 2.82 28.51 -36.92
C PHE A 148 3.10 30.00 -36.71
N SER A 149 4.35 30.43 -36.90
CA SER A 149 4.75 31.83 -36.67
C SER A 149 4.13 32.77 -37.67
N ASP A 150 4.04 32.36 -38.94
CA ASP A 150 3.39 33.16 -39.98
C ASP A 150 1.90 33.33 -39.70
N ASN A 151 1.21 32.27 -39.30
CA ASN A 151 -0.19 32.36 -38.91
C ASN A 151 -0.37 33.26 -37.69
N LEU A 152 0.47 33.09 -36.67
CA LEU A 152 0.43 33.91 -35.46
C LEU A 152 0.65 35.40 -35.80
N LEU A 153 1.69 35.74 -36.57
CA LEU A 153 2.02 37.11 -36.95
C LEU A 153 0.95 37.78 -37.82
N ASN A 154 0.28 37.00 -38.66
CA ASN A 154 -0.79 37.47 -39.55
C ASN A 154 -2.19 37.46 -38.89
N GLY A 155 -2.29 37.13 -37.61
CA GLY A 155 -3.56 37.07 -36.89
C GLY A 155 -4.48 35.94 -37.36
N LYS A 156 -3.92 34.91 -37.98
CA LYS A 156 -4.59 33.64 -38.28
C LYS A 156 -4.46 32.69 -37.09
N GLU A 157 -5.27 31.63 -37.09
CA GLU A 157 -5.17 30.59 -36.08
C GLU A 157 -3.84 29.83 -36.21
N ALA A 158 -3.05 29.82 -35.14
CA ALA A 158 -1.80 29.08 -35.05
C ALA A 158 -1.96 27.95 -34.03
N THR A 159 -1.81 26.70 -34.47
CA THR A 159 -2.07 25.51 -33.65
C THR A 159 -0.81 24.69 -33.47
N ILE A 160 -0.59 24.18 -32.25
CA ILE A 160 0.44 23.18 -31.94
C ILE A 160 -0.28 21.90 -31.54
N LEU A 161 0.20 20.77 -32.03
CA LEU A 161 -0.32 19.45 -31.65
C LEU A 161 0.50 18.92 -30.48
N SER A 162 -0.16 18.53 -29.39
CA SER A 162 0.49 17.93 -28.23
C SER A 162 0.08 16.46 -28.04
N PHE A 163 1.07 15.63 -27.75
CA PHE A 163 0.94 14.22 -27.42
C PHE A 163 1.35 14.01 -25.98
N VAL A 164 0.62 13.15 -25.27
CA VAL A 164 0.94 12.75 -23.89
C VAL A 164 0.61 11.27 -23.71
N ASP A 165 1.45 10.54 -23.01
CA ASP A 165 1.26 9.12 -22.73
C ASP A 165 0.07 8.92 -21.77
N GLY A 166 -1.07 8.51 -22.31
CA GLY A 166 -2.28 8.26 -21.54
C GLY A 166 -2.18 7.10 -20.52
N SER A 167 -1.15 6.26 -20.59
CA SER A 167 -0.95 5.13 -19.68
C SER A 167 -0.52 5.57 -18.27
N VAL A 168 0.13 6.73 -18.15
CA VAL A 168 0.56 7.31 -16.87
C VAL A 168 -0.08 8.69 -16.66
N THR A 169 -1.20 8.72 -15.93
CA THR A 169 -2.06 9.92 -15.86
C THR A 169 -1.43 11.13 -15.15
N SER A 170 -0.52 10.91 -14.19
CA SER A 170 0.05 12.01 -13.38
C SER A 170 1.04 12.89 -14.18
N PRO A 171 2.10 12.35 -14.80
CA PRO A 171 2.97 13.11 -15.72
C PRO A 171 2.21 13.73 -16.89
N SER A 172 1.28 12.98 -17.49
CA SER A 172 0.51 13.46 -18.65
C SER A 172 -0.40 14.63 -18.32
N SER A 173 -1.00 14.64 -17.14
CA SER A 173 -1.79 15.79 -16.67
C SER A 173 -0.91 17.00 -16.35
N ALA A 174 0.29 16.78 -15.80
CA ALA A 174 1.25 17.84 -15.51
C ALA A 174 1.75 18.48 -16.82
N ALA A 175 2.24 17.68 -17.76
CA ALA A 175 2.72 18.11 -19.07
C ALA A 175 1.64 18.87 -19.85
N LYS A 176 0.43 18.32 -19.95
CA LYS A 176 -0.70 19.00 -20.62
C LYS A 176 -1.03 20.35 -19.99
N GLY A 177 -1.03 20.41 -18.65
CA GLY A 177 -1.28 21.65 -17.92
C GLY A 177 -0.21 22.71 -18.20
N ALA A 178 1.06 22.31 -18.14
CA ALA A 178 2.20 23.20 -18.38
C ALA A 178 2.27 23.68 -19.83
N ILE A 179 2.02 22.82 -20.83
CA ILE A 179 1.91 23.23 -22.25
C ILE A 179 0.83 24.32 -22.41
N SER A 180 -0.36 24.09 -21.85
CA SER A 180 -1.47 25.05 -21.95
C SER A 180 -1.14 26.39 -21.29
N GLU A 181 -0.40 26.39 -20.18
CA GLU A 181 0.04 27.59 -19.47
C GLU A 181 1.09 28.38 -20.27
N THR A 182 2.10 27.69 -20.82
CA THR A 182 3.13 28.29 -21.66
C THR A 182 2.52 28.92 -22.93
N LEU A 183 1.66 28.20 -23.63
CA LEU A 183 0.98 28.70 -24.83
C LEU A 183 0.05 29.89 -24.51
N GLY A 184 -0.65 29.86 -23.38
CA GLY A 184 -1.47 30.97 -22.91
C GLY A 184 -0.64 32.23 -22.62
N THR A 185 0.54 32.06 -22.04
CA THR A 185 1.48 33.14 -21.75
C THR A 185 2.03 33.77 -23.03
N LEU A 186 2.45 32.96 -24.00
CA LEU A 186 2.93 33.42 -25.30
C LEU A 186 1.85 34.15 -26.09
N LYS A 187 0.64 33.59 -26.13
CA LYS A 187 -0.52 34.23 -26.77
C LYS A 187 -0.77 35.61 -26.17
N SER A 188 -0.76 35.72 -24.83
CA SER A 188 -0.97 36.99 -24.13
C SER A 188 0.15 38.00 -24.43
N GLY A 189 1.40 37.55 -24.43
CA GLY A 189 2.56 38.39 -24.76
C GLY A 189 2.54 38.88 -26.21
N TYR A 190 2.19 38.01 -27.16
CA TYR A 190 2.02 38.36 -28.57
C TYR A 190 0.93 39.43 -28.76
N LEU A 191 -0.25 39.19 -28.20
CA LEU A 191 -1.36 40.12 -28.29
C LEU A 191 -1.01 41.48 -27.66
N MET A 192 -0.22 41.50 -26.57
CA MET A 192 0.18 42.74 -25.90
C MET A 192 1.12 43.58 -26.75
N LYS A 193 2.14 42.94 -27.35
CA LYS A 193 3.02 43.60 -28.33
C LYS A 193 2.24 44.14 -29.53
N LEU A 194 1.23 43.41 -29.99
CA LEU A 194 0.40 43.83 -31.11
C LEU A 194 -0.49 45.04 -30.75
N ALA A 195 -1.10 45.05 -29.56
CA ALA A 195 -1.90 46.17 -29.06
C ALA A 195 -1.08 47.45 -28.83
N GLU A 196 0.10 47.33 -28.22
CA GLU A 196 0.99 48.47 -27.99
C GLU A 196 1.60 48.99 -29.30
N GLY A 197 2.12 48.09 -30.14
CA GLY A 197 2.86 48.44 -31.34
C GLY A 197 1.99 48.90 -32.50
N LYS A 198 0.98 48.10 -32.89
CA LYS A 198 0.13 48.44 -34.06
C LYS A 198 -0.98 49.43 -33.73
N PHE A 199 -1.54 49.36 -32.52
CA PHE A 199 -2.69 50.17 -32.13
C PHE A 199 -2.33 51.34 -31.22
N GLY A 200 -1.06 51.50 -30.84
CA GLY A 200 -0.58 52.62 -30.00
C GLY A 200 -1.24 52.65 -28.62
N MET A 201 -1.78 51.52 -28.15
CA MET A 201 -2.49 51.46 -26.88
C MET A 201 -1.50 51.56 -25.72
N THR A 202 -1.91 52.21 -24.63
CA THR A 202 -1.16 52.13 -23.38
C THR A 202 -1.19 50.69 -22.85
N PRO A 203 -0.16 50.23 -22.13
CA PRO A 203 -0.11 48.86 -21.59
C PRO A 203 -1.36 48.47 -20.79
N GLN A 204 -1.92 49.43 -20.03
CA GLN A 204 -3.15 49.23 -19.27
C GLN A 204 -4.37 48.95 -20.17
N ASN A 205 -4.51 49.68 -21.27
CA ASN A 205 -5.62 49.51 -22.21
C ASN A 205 -5.45 48.24 -23.05
N ALA A 206 -4.22 47.91 -23.43
CA ALA A 206 -3.89 46.64 -24.08
C ALA A 206 -4.27 45.45 -23.19
N GLN A 207 -3.87 45.47 -21.91
CA GLN A 207 -4.19 44.41 -20.97
C GLN A 207 -5.71 44.20 -20.81
N ASN A 208 -6.47 45.29 -20.70
CA ASN A 208 -7.95 45.25 -20.61
C ASN A 208 -8.61 44.71 -21.89
N LEU A 209 -8.00 44.91 -23.07
CA LEU A 209 -8.52 44.42 -24.35
C LEU A 209 -8.21 42.93 -24.58
N ILE A 210 -7.04 42.48 -24.14
CA ILE A 210 -6.50 41.14 -24.42
C ILE A 210 -6.97 40.12 -23.39
N SER A 211 -7.02 40.54 -22.13
CA SER A 211 -7.57 39.76 -21.02
C SER A 211 -8.77 40.49 -20.44
N PRO A 212 -9.85 40.72 -21.23
CA PRO A 212 -11.07 41.36 -20.74
C PRO A 212 -11.74 40.53 -19.65
N MET A 213 -11.44 39.22 -19.63
CA MET A 213 -11.81 38.30 -18.57
C MET A 213 -10.54 37.65 -18.00
N GLY A 214 -10.28 37.89 -16.72
CA GLY A 214 -9.29 37.13 -15.96
C GLY A 214 -9.94 35.92 -15.29
N TYR A 215 -9.26 34.78 -15.30
CA TYR A 215 -9.66 33.60 -14.54
C TYR A 215 -8.59 33.29 -13.50
N ASN A 216 -8.88 33.60 -12.24
CA ASN A 216 -8.04 33.23 -11.12
C ASN A 216 -8.63 31.97 -10.47
N TYR A 217 -7.81 30.93 -10.36
CA TYR A 217 -8.20 29.70 -9.68
C TYR A 217 -7.17 29.35 -8.61
N ARG A 218 -7.64 28.69 -7.55
CA ARG A 218 -6.79 28.25 -6.44
C ARG A 218 -7.21 26.84 -6.04
N PHE A 219 -6.24 25.92 -6.00
CA PHE A 219 -6.47 24.62 -5.41
C PHE A 219 -6.62 24.75 -3.90
N LEU A 220 -7.78 24.34 -3.39
CA LEU A 220 -8.03 24.23 -1.96
C LEU A 220 -7.47 22.90 -1.44
N GLY A 221 -6.90 22.91 -0.24
CA GLY A 221 -6.35 21.73 0.43
C GLY A 221 -4.95 21.30 -0.04
N ASN A 222 -4.76 21.08 -1.35
CA ASN A 222 -3.49 20.66 -1.95
C ASN A 222 -2.98 21.64 -3.03
N PRO A 223 -2.46 22.82 -2.65
CA PRO A 223 -2.01 23.85 -3.60
C PRO A 223 -0.92 23.38 -4.57
N THR A 224 -0.07 22.46 -4.14
CA THR A 224 1.07 21.95 -4.91
C THR A 224 0.69 20.79 -5.83
N LYS A 225 -0.59 20.40 -5.90
CA LYS A 225 -1.06 19.22 -6.67
C LYS A 225 -0.28 17.93 -6.33
N ASN A 226 0.28 17.87 -5.13
CA ASN A 226 1.20 16.81 -4.75
C ASN A 226 0.42 15.53 -4.45
N MET A 227 0.65 14.49 -5.25
CA MET A 227 -0.02 13.19 -5.13
C MET A 227 0.26 12.52 -3.77
N SER A 228 1.46 12.72 -3.24
CA SER A 228 1.88 12.23 -1.93
C SER A 228 0.98 12.76 -0.82
N ILE A 229 0.73 14.06 -0.81
CA ILE A 229 -0.16 14.71 0.17
C ILE A 229 -1.57 14.08 0.10
N PHE A 230 -2.01 13.66 -1.09
CA PHE A 230 -3.31 13.04 -1.28
C PHE A 230 -3.37 11.56 -0.87
N MET A 231 -2.39 10.72 -1.27
CA MET A 231 -2.45 9.25 -1.13
C MET A 231 -1.77 8.69 0.11
N MET A 232 -0.77 9.39 0.63
CA MET A 232 0.18 8.82 1.57
C MET A 232 -0.46 8.46 2.91
N GLU A 233 -1.26 9.38 3.46
CA GLU A 233 -1.93 9.20 4.74
C GLU A 233 -2.85 7.96 4.71
N GLY A 234 -3.64 7.78 3.65
CA GLY A 234 -4.56 6.66 3.55
C GLY A 234 -3.89 5.31 3.34
N ILE A 235 -2.82 5.23 2.55
CA ILE A 235 -2.09 3.96 2.37
C ILE A 235 -1.48 3.52 3.70
N VAL A 236 -0.76 4.42 4.38
CA VAL A 236 -0.08 4.12 5.65
C VAL A 236 -1.10 3.69 6.71
N LEU A 237 -2.21 4.42 6.84
CA LEU A 237 -3.22 4.11 7.85
C LEU A 237 -4.02 2.84 7.52
N ASN A 238 -4.28 2.53 6.26
CA ASN A 238 -4.89 1.27 5.87
C ASN A 238 -3.96 0.07 6.16
N CYS A 239 -2.67 0.20 5.85
CA CYS A 239 -1.66 -0.79 6.25
C CYS A 239 -1.64 -0.98 7.77
N MET A 240 -1.81 0.10 8.53
CA MET A 240 -1.88 0.04 9.99
C MET A 240 -3.12 -0.72 10.48
N GLN A 241 -4.28 -0.55 9.85
CA GLN A 241 -5.49 -1.32 10.20
C GLN A 241 -5.33 -2.82 9.94
N ILE A 242 -4.70 -3.18 8.82
CA ILE A 242 -4.37 -4.58 8.52
C ILE A 242 -3.44 -5.12 9.62
N ALA A 243 -2.40 -4.37 9.99
CA ALA A 243 -1.47 -4.74 11.05
C ALA A 243 -2.18 -4.94 12.40
N VAL A 244 -3.13 -4.07 12.76
CA VAL A 244 -3.96 -4.18 13.98
C VAL A 244 -4.83 -5.43 13.98
N ALA A 245 -5.53 -5.69 12.87
CA ALA A 245 -6.35 -6.89 12.73
C ALA A 245 -5.49 -8.16 12.87
N ILE A 246 -4.32 -8.19 12.20
CA ILE A 246 -3.37 -9.31 12.30
C ILE A 246 -2.89 -9.47 13.74
N ALA A 247 -2.33 -8.43 14.34
CA ALA A 247 -1.78 -8.44 15.69
C ALA A 247 -2.80 -8.94 16.73
N SER A 248 -4.04 -8.45 16.63
CA SER A 248 -5.13 -8.86 17.51
C SER A 248 -5.50 -10.34 17.31
N SER A 249 -5.52 -10.82 16.06
CA SER A 249 -5.77 -12.23 15.76
C SER A 249 -4.72 -13.17 16.38
N PHE A 250 -3.46 -12.72 16.53
CA PHE A 250 -2.39 -13.51 17.14
C PHE A 250 -2.48 -13.62 18.66
N ILE A 251 -3.01 -12.58 19.33
CA ILE A 251 -3.06 -12.48 20.80
C ILE A 251 -4.40 -12.97 21.36
N SER A 252 -5.40 -13.17 20.50
CA SER A 252 -6.74 -13.65 20.85
C SER A 252 -6.74 -14.78 21.90
N GLU A 253 -7.47 -14.57 22.99
CA GLU A 253 -7.62 -15.48 24.12
C GLU A 253 -8.94 -16.28 24.02
N LYS A 254 -8.87 -17.58 24.26
CA LYS A 254 -10.05 -18.46 24.12
C LYS A 254 -10.69 -18.86 25.44
N LYS A 255 -9.94 -18.78 26.54
CA LYS A 255 -10.40 -19.30 27.82
C LYS A 255 -11.17 -18.27 28.63
N ASN A 256 -10.65 -17.05 28.71
CA ASN A 256 -11.11 -15.99 29.61
C ASN A 256 -11.57 -14.76 28.81
N TYR A 257 -12.83 -14.38 28.98
CA TYR A 257 -13.48 -13.27 28.28
C TYR A 257 -12.87 -11.90 28.61
N ILE A 258 -12.60 -11.63 29.88
CA ILE A 258 -12.02 -10.34 30.32
C ILE A 258 -10.63 -10.17 29.71
N LYS A 259 -9.83 -11.24 29.70
CA LYS A 259 -8.50 -11.23 29.04
C LYS A 259 -8.62 -11.07 27.52
N LEU A 260 -9.64 -11.65 26.88
CA LEU A 260 -9.88 -11.52 25.44
C LEU A 260 -10.15 -10.06 25.06
N ILE A 261 -11.14 -9.43 25.70
CA ILE A 261 -11.49 -8.04 25.45
C ILE A 261 -10.32 -7.13 25.81
N GLY A 262 -9.71 -7.30 26.99
CA GLY A 262 -8.59 -6.48 27.43
C GLY A 262 -7.41 -6.52 26.47
N LYS A 263 -7.03 -7.71 25.96
CA LYS A 263 -5.99 -7.86 24.94
C LYS A 263 -6.35 -7.17 23.63
N GLY A 264 -7.60 -7.30 23.17
CA GLY A 264 -8.10 -6.62 21.98
C GLY A 264 -8.03 -5.10 22.11
N THR A 265 -8.50 -4.56 23.24
CA THR A 265 -8.44 -3.12 23.54
C THR A 265 -7.00 -2.60 23.60
N ILE A 266 -6.09 -3.31 24.28
CA ILE A 266 -4.66 -2.92 24.33
C ILE A 266 -4.05 -2.86 22.93
N ILE A 267 -4.36 -3.83 22.06
CA ILE A 267 -3.87 -3.83 20.68
C ILE A 267 -4.48 -2.70 19.85
N GLY A 268 -5.77 -2.41 20.01
CA GLY A 268 -6.39 -1.25 19.37
C GLY A 268 -5.77 0.07 19.82
N LEU A 269 -5.47 0.22 21.12
CA LEU A 269 -4.79 1.41 21.65
C LEU A 269 -3.34 1.52 21.16
N LEU A 270 -2.59 0.42 21.14
CA LEU A 270 -1.24 0.39 20.60
C LEU A 270 -1.24 0.69 19.09
N GLY A 271 -2.25 0.20 18.39
CA GLY A 271 -2.50 0.50 16.99
C GLY A 271 -2.81 1.98 16.74
N ALA A 272 -3.63 2.57 17.59
CA ALA A 272 -3.92 4.00 17.54
C ALA A 272 -2.65 4.83 17.80
N LEU A 273 -1.87 4.46 18.82
CA LEU A 273 -0.60 5.14 19.12
C LEU A 273 0.36 5.08 17.93
N SER A 274 0.53 3.92 17.31
CA SER A 274 1.41 3.81 16.14
C SER A 274 0.87 4.52 14.90
N SER A 275 -0.45 4.54 14.69
CA SER A 275 -1.08 5.37 13.65
C SER A 275 -0.75 6.86 13.86
N LEU A 276 -0.84 7.35 15.10
CA LEU A 276 -0.50 8.73 15.45
C LEU A 276 0.99 9.01 15.27
N ILE A 277 1.87 8.05 15.60
CA ILE A 277 3.32 8.16 15.31
C ILE A 277 3.53 8.29 13.79
N CYS A 278 2.86 7.45 12.98
CA CYS A 278 2.96 7.52 11.53
C CYS A 278 2.55 8.90 11.02
N MET A 279 1.39 9.41 11.44
CA MET A 279 0.91 10.75 11.07
C MET A 279 1.89 11.84 11.53
N TYR A 280 2.41 11.76 12.75
CA TYR A 280 3.38 12.71 13.27
C TYR A 280 4.66 12.73 12.43
N THR A 281 5.19 11.55 12.06
CA THR A 281 6.34 11.42 11.16
C THR A 281 6.04 12.06 9.81
N GLN A 282 4.84 11.85 9.27
CA GLN A 282 4.41 12.46 8.01
C GLN A 282 4.36 13.98 8.05
N ILE A 283 3.76 14.53 9.10
CA ILE A 283 3.67 15.97 9.29
C ILE A 283 5.07 16.58 9.47
N LYS A 284 5.92 15.94 10.28
CA LYS A 284 7.20 16.52 10.70
C LYS A 284 8.31 16.41 9.66
N TYR A 285 8.42 15.27 8.97
CA TYR A 285 9.54 14.99 8.07
C TYR A 285 9.20 15.13 6.59
N PHE A 286 7.92 15.01 6.23
CA PHE A 286 7.46 15.02 4.83
C PHE A 286 6.54 16.20 4.52
N ASN A 287 6.44 17.18 5.44
CA ASN A 287 5.67 18.42 5.28
C ASN A 287 4.19 18.21 4.89
N ILE A 288 3.61 17.07 5.28
CA ILE A 288 2.18 16.85 5.07
C ILE A 288 1.40 17.80 5.98
N PRO A 289 0.52 18.66 5.41
CA PRO A 289 -0.19 19.65 6.20
C PRO A 289 -1.22 18.99 7.12
N TYR A 290 -1.34 19.52 8.35
CA TYR A 290 -2.41 19.15 9.27
C TYR A 290 -3.06 20.42 9.83
N ARG A 291 -4.20 20.82 9.25
CA ARG A 291 -4.80 22.14 9.47
C ARG A 291 -5.98 22.16 10.44
N GLY A 292 -6.65 21.03 10.63
CA GLY A 292 -7.91 20.97 11.37
C GLY A 292 -7.77 20.49 12.82
N THR A 293 -8.84 19.89 13.34
CA THR A 293 -8.93 19.47 14.75
C THR A 293 -8.05 18.27 15.11
N VAL A 294 -7.13 18.46 16.06
CA VAL A 294 -6.31 17.37 16.62
C VAL A 294 -7.18 16.36 17.38
N LEU A 295 -8.14 16.83 18.17
CA LEU A 295 -9.02 15.97 18.95
C LEU A 295 -9.86 15.05 18.04
N GLY A 296 -10.40 15.59 16.95
CA GLY A 296 -11.13 14.82 15.96
C GLY A 296 -10.26 13.73 15.35
N GLY A 297 -9.04 14.06 14.91
CA GLY A 297 -8.11 13.07 14.36
C GLY A 297 -7.74 11.96 15.34
N VAL A 298 -7.49 12.28 16.61
CA VAL A 298 -7.20 11.30 17.66
C VAL A 298 -8.38 10.37 17.90
N LEU A 299 -9.61 10.90 17.98
CA LEU A 299 -10.82 10.10 18.21
C LEU A 299 -11.12 9.16 17.03
N LEU A 300 -11.04 9.66 15.80
CA LEU A 300 -11.22 8.85 14.58
C LEU A 300 -10.20 7.70 14.55
N THR A 301 -8.94 8.00 14.83
CA THR A 301 -7.84 7.03 14.89
C THR A 301 -8.06 5.98 15.97
N LEU A 302 -8.42 6.40 17.18
CA LEU A 302 -8.65 5.48 18.30
C LEU A 302 -9.82 4.53 18.03
N LEU A 303 -10.97 5.06 17.59
CA LEU A 303 -12.16 4.26 17.35
C LEU A 303 -11.97 3.27 16.20
N CYS A 304 -11.37 3.71 15.08
CA CYS A 304 -11.16 2.83 13.95
C CYS A 304 -10.22 1.66 14.29
N ASN A 305 -9.10 1.94 14.98
CA ASN A 305 -8.16 0.90 15.39
C ASN A 305 -8.76 -0.07 16.43
N LEU A 306 -9.60 0.39 17.35
CA LEU A 306 -10.33 -0.49 18.27
C LEU A 306 -11.30 -1.43 17.53
N GLY A 307 -12.04 -0.91 16.55
CA GLY A 307 -12.95 -1.72 15.74
C GLY A 307 -12.22 -2.83 14.97
N TRP A 308 -11.10 -2.48 14.34
CA TRP A 308 -10.26 -3.46 13.62
C TRP A 308 -9.55 -4.45 14.55
N ALA A 309 -9.21 -4.06 15.78
CA ALA A 309 -8.68 -4.99 16.77
C ALA A 309 -9.73 -6.06 17.14
N PHE A 310 -10.98 -5.68 17.35
CA PHE A 310 -12.06 -6.65 17.60
C PHE A 310 -12.36 -7.51 16.37
N PHE A 311 -12.30 -6.94 15.17
CA PHE A 311 -12.38 -7.71 13.92
C PHE A 311 -11.30 -8.80 13.82
N GLY A 312 -10.05 -8.48 14.17
CA GLY A 312 -8.95 -9.46 14.21
C GLY A 312 -9.23 -10.66 15.12
N ILE A 313 -9.88 -10.42 16.27
CA ILE A 313 -10.33 -11.49 17.17
C ILE A 313 -11.40 -12.35 16.50
N ILE A 314 -12.41 -11.74 15.87
CA ILE A 314 -13.50 -12.42 15.15
C ILE A 314 -12.94 -13.39 14.09
N ILE A 315 -11.94 -12.92 13.33
CA ILE A 315 -11.29 -13.73 12.31
C ILE A 315 -10.55 -14.93 12.94
N ASN A 316 -9.87 -14.74 14.07
CA ASN A 316 -9.22 -15.85 14.78
C ASN A 316 -10.22 -16.94 15.19
N TYR A 317 -11.37 -16.56 15.74
CA TYR A 317 -12.44 -17.51 16.10
C TYR A 317 -12.99 -18.26 14.89
N SER A 318 -13.21 -17.55 13.79
CA SER A 318 -13.72 -18.10 12.53
C SER A 318 -12.76 -19.16 11.94
N LYS A 319 -11.46 -18.98 12.09
CA LYS A 319 -10.41 -19.94 11.66
C LYS A 319 -10.03 -20.97 12.71
N LYS A 320 -10.90 -21.21 13.70
CA LYS A 320 -10.68 -22.18 14.81
C LYS A 320 -9.36 -21.90 15.58
N GLY A 321 -8.85 -20.68 15.50
CA GLY A 321 -7.59 -20.19 16.06
C GLY A 321 -6.32 -20.65 15.38
N ASN A 322 -6.37 -21.08 14.11
CA ASN A 322 -5.17 -21.11 13.28
C ASN A 322 -4.72 -19.67 13.02
N LYS A 323 -3.64 -19.25 13.68
CA LYS A 323 -3.16 -17.85 13.64
C LYS A 323 -2.67 -17.45 12.24
N VAL A 324 -2.11 -18.37 11.47
CA VAL A 324 -1.58 -18.07 10.12
C VAL A 324 -2.72 -17.83 9.14
N GLU A 325 -3.73 -18.71 9.13
CA GLU A 325 -4.94 -18.51 8.31
C GLU A 325 -5.75 -17.29 8.75
N ALA A 326 -5.77 -17.00 10.05
CA ALA A 326 -6.43 -15.80 10.56
C ALA A 326 -5.72 -14.53 10.08
N ALA A 327 -4.38 -14.51 10.12
CA ALA A 327 -3.59 -13.39 9.65
C ALA A 327 -3.77 -13.14 8.14
N SER A 328 -3.74 -14.19 7.31
CA SER A 328 -3.99 -14.03 5.87
C SER A 328 -5.40 -13.52 5.57
N SER A 329 -6.40 -13.96 6.35
CA SER A 329 -7.79 -13.50 6.19
C SER A 329 -7.99 -12.04 6.59
N CYS A 330 -7.11 -11.47 7.43
CA CYS A 330 -7.13 -10.04 7.77
C CYS A 330 -6.77 -9.15 6.57
N GLY A 331 -6.26 -9.70 5.46
CA GLY A 331 -6.05 -8.95 4.22
C GLY A 331 -7.33 -8.31 3.66
N ILE A 332 -8.52 -8.85 3.99
CA ILE A 332 -9.81 -8.28 3.56
C ILE A 332 -10.04 -6.85 4.06
N VAL A 333 -9.35 -6.43 5.12
CA VAL A 333 -9.38 -5.04 5.62
C VAL A 333 -9.00 -4.05 4.51
N SER A 334 -8.05 -4.41 3.64
CA SER A 334 -7.63 -3.57 2.50
C SER A 334 -8.77 -3.20 1.55
N MET A 335 -9.76 -4.08 1.39
CA MET A 335 -10.92 -3.84 0.51
C MET A 335 -11.76 -2.66 0.99
N THR A 336 -11.73 -2.36 2.29
CA THR A 336 -12.50 -1.23 2.83
C THR A 336 -11.96 0.12 2.35
N MET A 337 -10.65 0.24 2.10
CA MET A 337 -10.05 1.45 1.51
C MET A 337 -10.39 1.57 0.02
N LEU A 338 -10.41 0.45 -0.72
CA LEU A 338 -10.77 0.44 -2.13
C LEU A 338 -12.21 0.92 -2.35
N PHE A 339 -13.12 0.54 -1.46
CA PHE A 339 -14.52 0.94 -1.52
C PHE A 339 -14.85 2.23 -0.74
N SER A 340 -13.88 2.90 -0.09
CA SER A 340 -14.19 4.05 0.78
C SER A 340 -14.34 5.38 0.09
N GLY A 341 -14.11 5.46 -1.23
CA GLY A 341 -14.07 6.74 -1.93
C GLY A 341 -12.74 7.49 -1.81
N TYR A 342 -11.74 6.90 -1.14
CA TYR A 342 -10.46 7.56 -0.88
C TYR A 342 -9.58 7.62 -2.13
N THR A 343 -9.30 6.45 -2.74
CA THR A 343 -8.47 6.33 -3.94
C THR A 343 -9.27 6.61 -5.21
N PHE A 344 -10.49 6.06 -5.28
CA PHE A 344 -11.40 6.25 -6.41
C PHE A 344 -12.61 7.06 -5.93
N PRO A 345 -13.00 8.15 -6.62
CA PRO A 345 -14.09 8.98 -6.16
C PRO A 345 -15.42 8.20 -6.19
N VAL A 346 -16.23 8.34 -5.13
CA VAL A 346 -17.56 7.69 -5.02
C VAL A 346 -18.48 8.05 -6.19
N LEU A 347 -18.32 9.26 -6.74
CA LEU A 347 -19.07 9.77 -7.89
C LEU A 347 -18.87 8.93 -9.16
N ALA A 348 -17.71 8.29 -9.31
CA ALA A 348 -17.41 7.44 -10.46
C ALA A 348 -17.88 5.99 -10.26
N MET A 349 -18.39 5.63 -9.07
CA MET A 349 -18.81 4.27 -8.76
C MET A 349 -20.22 3.99 -9.30
N PRO A 350 -20.48 2.77 -9.82
CA PRO A 350 -21.85 2.30 -10.04
C PRO A 350 -22.67 2.41 -8.76
N GLN A 351 -23.98 2.67 -8.89
CA GLN A 351 -24.89 2.94 -7.75
C GLN A 351 -24.83 1.88 -6.64
N PHE A 352 -24.60 0.61 -7.01
CA PHE A 352 -24.42 -0.48 -6.06
C PHE A 352 -23.23 -0.25 -5.12
N PHE A 353 -22.05 0.05 -5.66
CA PHE A 353 -20.82 0.26 -4.89
C PHE A 353 -20.85 1.59 -4.12
N SER A 354 -21.45 2.63 -4.69
CA SER A 354 -21.64 3.92 -3.99
C SER A 354 -22.43 3.75 -2.69
N LYS A 355 -23.47 2.91 -2.67
CA LYS A 355 -24.23 2.60 -1.45
C LYS A 355 -23.40 1.82 -0.43
N ILE A 356 -22.58 0.87 -0.88
CA ILE A 356 -21.70 0.07 -0.03
C ILE A 356 -20.59 0.93 0.60
N ALA A 357 -20.08 1.92 -0.12
CA ALA A 357 -19.03 2.82 0.36
C ALA A 357 -19.39 3.46 1.70
N ASN A 358 -20.64 3.88 1.90
CA ASN A 358 -21.13 4.48 3.15
C ASN A 358 -21.16 3.50 4.35
N PHE A 359 -20.95 2.21 4.14
CA PHE A 359 -20.83 1.21 5.19
C PHE A 359 -19.38 0.81 5.47
N MET A 360 -18.42 1.31 4.71
CA MET A 360 -17.02 0.97 4.88
C MET A 360 -16.39 1.82 5.99
N PRO A 361 -15.68 1.21 6.97
CA PRO A 361 -15.02 1.96 8.04
C PRO A 361 -14.06 3.04 7.54
N ASN A 362 -13.34 2.77 6.44
CA ASN A 362 -12.40 3.73 5.87
C ASN A 362 -13.06 4.99 5.28
N THR A 363 -14.34 4.95 4.93
CA THR A 363 -15.12 6.13 4.53
C THR A 363 -15.29 7.09 5.69
N HIS A 364 -15.40 6.54 6.91
CA HIS A 364 -15.57 7.31 8.14
C HIS A 364 -14.28 7.49 8.93
N PHE A 365 -13.13 7.07 8.38
CA PHE A 365 -11.84 7.25 9.04
C PHE A 365 -10.85 7.97 8.13
N ILE A 366 -10.42 7.39 7.01
CA ILE A 366 -9.35 7.96 6.18
C ILE A 366 -9.82 9.23 5.47
N THR A 367 -11.03 9.23 4.92
CA THR A 367 -11.59 10.40 4.22
C THR A 367 -11.69 11.63 5.14
N PRO A 368 -12.38 11.58 6.30
CA PRO A 368 -12.45 12.74 7.20
C PRO A 368 -11.09 13.11 7.80
N LEU A 369 -10.17 12.17 7.95
CA LEU A 369 -8.81 12.48 8.41
C LEU A 369 -8.05 13.30 7.37
N ARG A 370 -8.14 12.92 6.07
CA ARG A 370 -7.62 13.73 4.96
C ARG A 370 -8.27 15.11 4.93
N ASP A 371 -9.57 15.20 5.19
CA ASP A 371 -10.27 16.50 5.20
C ASP A 371 -9.85 17.38 6.40
N ILE A 372 -9.57 16.79 7.57
CA ILE A 372 -8.91 17.49 8.67
C ILE A 372 -7.52 18.00 8.24
N SER A 373 -6.72 17.12 7.63
CA SER A 373 -5.34 17.42 7.24
C SER A 373 -5.26 18.54 6.20
N LEU A 374 -6.05 18.41 5.12
CA LEU A 374 -6.00 19.28 3.95
C LEU A 374 -6.96 20.47 4.03
N LEU A 375 -8.23 20.23 4.36
CA LEU A 375 -9.28 21.26 4.32
C LEU A 375 -9.46 21.98 5.66
N GLY A 376 -8.91 21.45 6.74
CA GLY A 376 -8.98 22.09 8.05
C GLY A 376 -10.30 21.85 8.77
N PHE A 377 -10.92 20.69 8.58
CA PHE A 377 -12.19 20.34 9.23
C PHE A 377 -12.14 20.49 10.75
N THR A 378 -13.23 21.01 11.31
CA THR A 378 -13.42 21.23 12.73
C THR A 378 -14.01 20.00 13.41
N TYR A 379 -14.14 20.03 14.74
CA TYR A 379 -14.74 18.93 15.49
C TYR A 379 -16.20 18.65 15.09
N SER A 380 -16.97 19.70 14.80
CA SER A 380 -18.37 19.58 14.39
C SER A 380 -18.51 18.83 13.06
N ASP A 381 -17.59 19.07 12.12
CA ASP A 381 -17.62 18.46 10.78
C ASP A 381 -17.35 16.96 10.84
N VAL A 382 -16.50 16.51 11.78
CA VAL A 382 -16.15 15.08 11.91
C VAL A 382 -17.04 14.29 12.87
N LEU A 383 -17.92 14.97 13.62
CA LEU A 383 -18.80 14.33 14.60
C LEU A 383 -19.66 13.19 14.01
N PRO A 384 -20.24 13.30 12.79
CA PRO A 384 -20.97 12.19 12.17
C PRO A 384 -20.10 10.95 11.96
N HIS A 385 -18.84 11.14 11.56
CA HIS A 385 -17.88 10.05 11.34
C HIS A 385 -17.45 9.40 12.66
N VAL A 386 -17.22 10.20 13.71
CA VAL A 386 -16.97 9.69 15.06
C VAL A 386 -18.14 8.84 15.54
N SER A 387 -19.38 9.30 15.35
CA SER A 387 -20.58 8.55 15.75
C SER A 387 -20.71 7.22 15.00
N TRP A 388 -20.35 7.19 13.71
CA TRP A 388 -20.37 5.98 12.90
C TRP A 388 -19.31 4.99 13.37
N LEU A 389 -18.06 5.45 13.59
CA LEU A 389 -16.99 4.60 14.08
C LEU A 389 -17.28 4.05 15.48
N LEU A 390 -17.94 4.82 16.34
CA LEU A 390 -18.41 4.33 17.63
C LEU A 390 -19.40 3.16 17.48
N LYS A 391 -20.38 3.29 16.57
CA LYS A 391 -21.32 2.19 16.24
C LYS A 391 -20.57 0.97 15.69
N PHE A 392 -19.55 1.18 14.85
CA PHE A 392 -18.70 0.10 14.34
C PHE A 392 -17.95 -0.63 15.45
N VAL A 393 -17.34 0.09 16.41
CA VAL A 393 -16.68 -0.51 17.58
C VAL A 393 -17.68 -1.33 18.41
N LEU A 394 -18.85 -0.77 18.70
CA LEU A 394 -19.89 -1.45 19.46
C LEU A 394 -20.38 -2.72 18.75
N LEU A 395 -20.60 -2.64 17.43
CA LEU A 395 -20.98 -3.80 16.62
C LEU A 395 -19.91 -4.89 16.68
N MET A 396 -18.64 -4.55 16.46
CA MET A 396 -17.54 -5.52 16.51
C MET A 396 -17.39 -6.13 17.91
N PHE A 397 -17.55 -5.32 18.96
CA PHE A 397 -17.54 -5.80 20.33
C PHE A 397 -18.65 -6.85 20.57
N VAL A 398 -19.90 -6.54 20.19
CA VAL A 398 -21.04 -7.47 20.30
C VAL A 398 -20.80 -8.75 19.50
N LEU A 399 -20.19 -8.66 18.31
CA LEU A 399 -19.86 -9.86 17.52
C LEU A 399 -18.78 -10.72 18.18
N VAL A 400 -17.75 -10.10 18.80
CA VAL A 400 -16.76 -10.82 19.61
C VAL A 400 -17.42 -11.53 20.79
N THR A 401 -18.31 -10.85 21.52
CA THR A 401 -18.99 -11.45 22.68
C THR A 401 -19.86 -12.65 22.26
N LEU A 402 -20.61 -12.49 21.16
CA LEU A 402 -21.46 -13.54 20.62
C LEU A 402 -20.61 -14.75 20.19
N GLN A 403 -19.52 -14.54 19.46
CA GLN A 403 -18.63 -15.63 19.06
C GLN A 403 -17.96 -16.32 20.25
N PHE A 404 -17.59 -15.56 21.29
CA PHE A 404 -17.06 -16.14 22.52
C PHE A 404 -18.08 -17.07 23.18
N ILE A 405 -19.34 -16.64 23.31
CA ILE A 405 -20.43 -17.44 23.89
C ILE A 405 -20.67 -18.71 23.05
N LEU A 406 -20.82 -18.55 21.72
CA LEU A 406 -21.04 -19.67 20.79
C LEU A 406 -19.89 -20.68 20.84
N SER A 407 -18.64 -20.22 21.04
CA SER A 407 -17.48 -21.11 21.16
C SER A 407 -17.49 -22.00 22.40
N LYS A 408 -18.20 -21.57 23.46
CA LYS A 408 -18.35 -22.32 24.72
C LYS A 408 -19.55 -23.28 24.70
N MET A 409 -20.51 -23.09 23.80
CA MET A 409 -21.65 -23.99 23.69
C MET A 409 -21.15 -25.40 23.30
N PRO A 410 -21.55 -26.45 24.03
CA PRO A 410 -21.17 -27.81 23.69
C PRO A 410 -21.74 -28.15 22.31
N LYS A 411 -20.86 -28.47 21.35
CA LYS A 411 -21.27 -28.93 20.00
C LYS A 411 -22.07 -30.22 20.14
N ARG A 412 -23.40 -30.10 20.13
CA ARG A 412 -24.37 -31.21 20.25
C ARG A 412 -24.09 -32.34 19.25
N GLU A 413 -23.63 -32.01 18.04
CA GLU A 413 -23.34 -32.98 16.98
C GLU A 413 -22.15 -33.93 17.27
N LYS A 414 -21.14 -33.50 18.04
CA LYS A 414 -19.99 -34.39 18.35
C LYS A 414 -20.36 -35.43 19.40
N LYS A 415 -21.17 -35.05 20.38
CA LYS A 415 -21.67 -35.99 21.41
C LYS A 415 -22.62 -37.04 20.85
N LEU A 416 -23.41 -36.71 19.82
CA LEU A 416 -24.27 -37.69 19.13
C LEU A 416 -23.43 -38.69 18.34
N LYS A 417 -22.51 -38.25 17.48
CA LYS A 417 -21.63 -39.16 16.73
C LYS A 417 -20.73 -40.03 17.61
N ASP A 418 -20.23 -39.51 18.74
CA ASP A 418 -19.43 -40.29 19.68
C ASP A 418 -20.30 -41.25 20.52
N LYS A 419 -21.54 -40.88 20.87
CA LYS A 419 -22.50 -41.81 21.49
C LYS A 419 -22.88 -42.92 20.54
N ASP A 420 -23.22 -42.59 19.29
CA ASP A 420 -23.60 -43.58 18.28
C ASP A 420 -22.43 -44.51 17.95
N LYS A 421 -21.20 -43.98 17.84
CA LYS A 421 -20.00 -44.81 17.73
C LYS A 421 -19.78 -45.70 18.95
N LYS A 422 -19.96 -45.20 20.17
CA LYS A 422 -19.83 -46.01 21.38
C LYS A 422 -20.87 -47.12 21.42
N LYS A 423 -22.12 -46.80 21.08
CA LYS A 423 -23.22 -47.76 21.02
C LYS A 423 -22.95 -48.84 19.98
N ILE A 424 -22.49 -48.47 18.78
CA ILE A 424 -22.08 -49.42 17.74
C ILE A 424 -20.92 -50.31 18.21
N ILE A 425 -19.93 -49.77 18.94
CA ILE A 425 -18.81 -50.56 19.47
C ILE A 425 -19.26 -51.50 20.61
N GLU A 426 -20.17 -51.06 21.48
CA GLU A 426 -20.77 -51.88 22.55
C GLU A 426 -21.63 -53.02 21.95
N ASP A 427 -22.48 -52.71 20.95
CA ASP A 427 -23.30 -53.69 20.24
C ASP A 427 -22.42 -54.75 19.52
N ILE A 428 -21.29 -54.34 18.92
CA ILE A 428 -20.33 -55.28 18.29
C ILE A 428 -19.67 -56.19 19.34
N HIS A 429 -19.27 -55.66 20.50
CA HIS A 429 -18.67 -56.47 21.57
C HIS A 429 -19.67 -57.47 22.19
N GLU A 430 -20.95 -57.09 22.30
CA GLU A 430 -22.00 -57.98 22.81
C GLU A 430 -22.28 -59.13 21.84
N ILE A 431 -22.28 -58.87 20.52
CA ILE A 431 -22.39 -59.90 19.48
C ILE A 431 -21.19 -60.86 19.51
N ASP A 432 -19.98 -60.35 19.70
CA ASP A 432 -18.73 -61.13 19.72
C ASP A 432 -18.67 -62.06 20.97
N SER A 433 -19.15 -61.59 22.13
CA SER A 433 -19.22 -62.42 23.35
C SER A 433 -20.15 -63.63 23.27
N ASN A 434 -21.16 -63.61 22.39
CA ASN A 434 -22.08 -64.72 22.20
C ASN A 434 -21.60 -65.76 21.17
N ASN A 435 -20.62 -65.45 20.31
CA ASN A 435 -20.20 -66.32 19.20
C ASN A 435 -18.74 -66.80 19.23
N GLY A 436 -17.94 -66.46 20.24
CA GLY A 436 -16.66 -67.13 20.49
C GLY A 436 -15.60 -67.00 19.39
N GLN A 437 -15.61 -65.94 18.58
CA GLN A 437 -14.59 -65.70 17.54
C GLN A 437 -14.05 -64.26 17.59
N LEU A 438 -12.83 -64.11 18.12
CA LEU A 438 -12.06 -62.87 18.17
C LEU A 438 -12.00 -62.14 16.81
N ILE A 439 -12.73 -61.03 16.65
CA ILE A 439 -12.61 -60.14 15.49
C ILE A 439 -11.71 -58.94 15.84
N LYS A 440 -10.61 -58.75 15.09
CA LYS A 440 -9.70 -57.61 15.22
C LYS A 440 -10.18 -56.44 14.37
N VAL A 441 -10.75 -55.41 15.00
CA VAL A 441 -11.18 -54.18 14.32
C VAL A 441 -9.99 -53.24 14.08
N ASN A 442 -9.74 -52.87 12.81
CA ASN A 442 -8.74 -51.85 12.45
C ASN A 442 -9.36 -50.44 12.44
N ASN A 443 -8.54 -49.42 12.76
CA ASN A 443 -8.87 -48.00 12.96
C ASN A 443 -9.57 -47.28 11.78
N LYS A 444 -9.91 -47.97 10.69
CA LYS A 444 -10.61 -47.43 9.52
C LYS A 444 -12.02 -47.99 9.30
N GLY A 445 -12.55 -48.81 10.21
CA GLY A 445 -13.96 -49.23 10.19
C GLY A 445 -14.30 -50.26 9.10
N GLY A 446 -13.32 -50.99 8.57
CA GLY A 446 -13.56 -52.22 7.82
C GLY A 446 -13.45 -53.42 8.75
N VAL A 447 -14.46 -54.29 8.77
CA VAL A 447 -14.47 -55.56 9.49
C VAL A 447 -13.80 -56.61 8.61
N GLN A 448 -12.87 -57.40 9.17
CA GLN A 448 -12.22 -58.53 8.50
C GLN A 448 -12.49 -59.81 9.28
#